data_AF-A0A1H6SSK8-F1
#
_entry.id   AF-A0A1H6SSK8-F1
#
_cell.length_a   1.000
_cell.length_b   1.000
_cell.length_c   1.000
_cell.angle_alpha   90.00
_cell.angle_beta   90.00
_cell.angle_gamma   90.00
#
_symmetry.space_group_name_H-M   'P 1'
#
loop_
_entity.id
_entity.type
_entity.pdbx_description
1 polymer ?
#
loop_
_entity_poly.entity_id
_entity_poly.type
_entity_poly.pdbx_seq_one_letter_code
_entity_poly.pdbx_strand_id
1 'polypeptide(L)' 'MANEKVGRVLRVLPGQRVVVRVTGQDVTARCPGITPRPGAEALVVNPGQGWWVVSWG' A
#
# COMPACT_ATOMS: atom_id res chain seq x y z
N MET A 1 11.45 -0.65 14.47
CA MET A 1 11.77 -0.18 13.11
C MET A 1 10.57 -0.50 12.24
N ALA A 2 9.91 0.49 11.66
CA ALA A 2 8.81 0.26 10.73
C ALA A 2 9.39 -0.37 9.46
N ASN A 3 8.82 -1.48 8.99
CA ASN A 3 9.22 -2.08 7.73
C ASN A 3 8.59 -1.26 6.61
N GLU A 4 9.32 -0.29 6.07
CA GLU A 4 8.89 0.53 4.94
C GLU A 4 9.27 -0.14 3.62
N LYS A 5 8.37 -0.09 2.63
CA LYS A 5 8.59 -0.64 1.30
C LYS A 5 7.90 0.23 0.26
N VAL A 6 8.53 0.41 -0.89
CA VAL A 6 7.92 1.06 -2.06
C VAL A 6 7.48 0.00 -3.05
N GLY A 7 6.27 0.13 -3.58
CA GLY A 7 5.76 -0.81 -4.57
C GLY A 7 4.64 -0.25 -5.42
N ARG A 8 4.18 -1.05 -6.38
CA ARG A 8 3.18 -0.61 -7.36
C ARG A 8 1.78 -1.05 -6.96
N VAL A 9 0.83 -0.13 -6.99
CA VAL A 9 -0.59 -0.44 -6.71
C VAL A 9 -1.14 -1.26 -7.86
N LEU A 10 -1.66 -2.45 -7.55
CA LEU A 10 -2.26 -3.35 -8.55
C LEU A 10 -3.76 -3.14 -8.69
N ARG A 11 -4.45 -2.97 -7.56
CA ARG A 11 -5.92 -2.77 -7.52
C ARG A 11 -6.38 -2.13 -6.24
N VAL A 12 -7.54 -1.48 -6.30
CA VAL A 12 -8.26 -0.91 -5.15
C VAL A 12 -9.30 -1.92 -4.67
N LEU A 13 -9.45 -2.02 -3.35
CA LEU A 13 -10.40 -2.88 -2.65
C LEU A 13 -11.41 -2.04 -1.86
N PRO A 14 -12.60 -2.59 -1.55
CA PRO A 14 -13.55 -1.94 -0.66
C PRO A 14 -12.97 -1.64 0.74
N GLY A 15 -13.43 -0.54 1.34
CA GLY A 15 -13.00 -0.11 2.67
C GLY A 15 -11.61 0.52 2.68
N GLN A 16 -11.31 1.34 1.66
CA GLN A 16 -10.06 2.09 1.53
C GLN A 16 -8.80 1.21 1.66
N ARG A 17 -8.77 0.11 0.93
CA ARG A 17 -7.63 -0.81 0.89
C ARG A 17 -7.10 -0.92 -0.53
N VAL A 18 -5.81 -1.22 -0.66
CA VAL A 18 -5.18 -1.44 -1.95
C VAL A 18 -4.26 -2.65 -1.89
N VAL A 19 -4.10 -3.33 -3.02
CA VAL A 19 -3.07 -4.36 -3.18
C VAL A 19 -1.85 -3.70 -3.81
N VAL A 20 -0.70 -3.81 -3.14
CA VAL A 20 0.58 -3.26 -3.58
C VAL A 20 1.56 -4.40 -3.82
N ARG A 21 2.22 -4.41 -4.98
CA ARG A 21 3.32 -5.33 -5.25
C ARG A 21 4.63 -4.71 -4.77
N VAL A 22 5.23 -5.32 -3.76
CA VAL A 22 6.50 -4.92 -3.12
C VAL A 22 7.46 -6.09 -3.19
N THR A 23 8.63 -5.90 -3.81
CA THR A 23 9.69 -6.93 -3.90
C THR A 23 9.17 -8.30 -4.38
N GLY A 24 8.27 -8.31 -5.37
CA GLY A 24 7.68 -9.53 -5.92
C GLY A 24 6.55 -10.17 -5.09
N GLN A 25 6.18 -9.60 -3.95
CA GLN A 25 5.07 -10.05 -3.11
C GLN A 25 3.90 -9.07 -3.15
N ASP A 26 2.68 -9.60 -3.08
CA ASP A 26 1.47 -8.78 -2.98
C ASP A 26 1.09 -8.59 -1.52
N VAL A 27 0.97 -7.33 -1.10
CA VAL A 27 0.49 -6.98 0.24
C VAL A 27 -0.78 -6.17 0.15
N THR A 28 -1.70 -6.39 1.09
CA THR A 28 -2.88 -5.53 1.24
C THR A 28 -2.56 -4.44 2.24
N ALA A 29 -2.60 -3.19 1.79
CA ALA A 29 -2.35 -2.02 2.60
C ALA A 29 -3.63 -1.19 2.79
N ARG A 30 -3.80 -0.61 3.97
CA ARG A 30 -4.89 0.33 4.29
C ARG A 30 -4.49 1.74 3.86
N CYS A 31 -5.42 2.50 3.30
CA CYS A 31 -5.25 3.91 2.97
C CYS A 31 -6.13 4.74 3.91
N PRO A 32 -5.57 5.63 4.75
CA PRO A 32 -6.37 6.63 5.42
C PRO A 32 -6.78 7.69 4.39
N GLY A 33 -8.04 7.68 3.95
CA GLY A 33 -8.59 8.68 3.03
C GLY A 33 -8.65 8.21 1.57
N ILE A 34 -7.98 8.95 0.68
CA ILE A 34 -8.05 8.69 -0.77
C ILE A 34 -7.19 7.47 -1.12
N THR A 35 -7.73 6.53 -1.89
CA THR A 35 -6.97 5.38 -2.37
C THR A 35 -6.19 5.73 -3.64
N PRO A 36 -4.91 5.35 -3.76
CA PRO A 36 -4.15 5.52 -4.99
C PRO A 36 -4.77 4.69 -6.13
N ARG A 37 -4.60 5.18 -7.36
CA ARG A 37 -5.06 4.48 -8.56
C ARG A 37 -4.18 3.26 -8.84
N PRO A 38 -4.72 2.20 -9.48
CA PRO A 38 -3.89 1.14 -10.04
C PRO A 38 -2.80 1.72 -10.96
N GLY A 39 -1.59 1.22 -10.82
CA GLY A 39 -0.41 1.67 -11.55
C GLY A 39 0.46 2.69 -10.80
N ALA A 40 -0.08 3.39 -9.79
CA ALA A 40 0.65 4.35 -8.96
C ALA A 40 1.76 3.66 -8.14
N GLU A 41 2.81 4.42 -7.84
CA GLU A 41 3.84 3.97 -6.91
C GLU A 41 3.45 4.41 -5.50
N ALA A 42 3.45 3.49 -4.55
CA ALA A 42 3.01 3.70 -3.19
C ALA A 42 4.08 3.30 -2.18
N LEU A 43 4.32 4.18 -1.21
CA LEU A 43 5.09 3.88 0.00
C LEU A 43 4.16 3.23 1.01
N VAL A 44 4.49 2.01 1.41
CA VAL A 44 3.77 1.25 2.44
C VAL A 44 4.65 1.00 3.67
N VAL A 45 4.04 1.07 4.85
CA VAL A 45 4.71 0.83 6.13
C VAL A 45 3.94 -0.20 6.94
N ASN A 46 4.65 -1.05 7.69
CA ASN A 46 4.04 -1.96 8.65
C ASN A 46 4.57 -1.68 10.07
N PRO A 47 3.81 -0.96 10.91
CA PRO A 47 4.17 -0.68 12.29
C PRO A 47 3.87 -1.85 13.26
N GLY A 48 3.63 -3.06 12.75
CA GLY A 48 3.25 -4.24 13.53
C GLY A 48 1.75 -4.55 13.53
N GLN A 49 0.92 -3.69 12.92
CA GLN A 49 -0.54 -3.86 12.83
C GLN A 49 -1.01 -4.10 11.38
N GLY A 50 -0.10 -4.53 10.50
CA GLY A 50 -0.35 -4.69 9.07
C GLY A 50 0.08 -3.47 8.25
N TRP A 51 -0.11 -3.56 6.93
CA TRP A 51 0.40 -2.57 6.00
C TRP A 51 -0.51 -1.35 5.87
N TRP A 52 0.11 -0.18 5.77
CA TRP A 52 -0.53 1.11 5.55
C TRP A 52 0.15 1.82 4.40
N VAL A 53 -0.63 2.39 3.50
CA VAL A 53 -0.12 3.35 2.51
C VAL A 53 0.01 4.69 3.21
N VAL A 54 1.20 5.29 3.12
CA VAL A 54 1.51 6.60 3.74
C VAL A 54 1.79 7.70 2.72
N SER A 55 2.14 7.34 1.49
CA SER A 55 2.32 8.28 0.37
C SER A 55 2.22 7.53 -0.97
N TRP A 56 1.89 8.26 -2.04
CA TRP A 56 1.87 7.74 -3.40
C TRP A 56 2.05 8.85 -4.45
N GLY A 57 2.55 8.45 -5.63
CA GLY A 57 2.75 9.29 -6.82
C GLY A 57 2.22 8.64 -8.10
#